data_AF-A0A0F6SE77-F1
#
_entry.id   AF-A0A0F6SE77-F1
#
_cell.length_a   1.000
_cell.length_b   1.000
_cell.length_c   1.000
_cell.angle_alpha   90.00
_cell.angle_beta   90.00
_cell.angle_gamma   90.00
#
_symmetry.space_group_name_H-M   'P 1'
#
loop_
_entity.id
_entity.type
_entity.pdbx_description
1 polymer ?
#
loop_
_entity_poly.entity_id
_entity_poly.type
_entity_poly.pdbx_seq_one_letter_code
_entity_poly.pdbx_strand_id
1 'polypeptide(L)'
;MTHDVPRDTAAWRFQVWASFVLAFGTTLIGIAYLPIDPWMKGYLAMGVLFTTGSAFTLSKTIRDEHEAQRFLSRISEAKAERILREYELNDGRAQASAQGQGAARVAS
;
A
#
# COMPACT_ATOMS: atom_id res chain seq x y z
N MET A 1 9.95 -17.03 -5.39
CA MET A 1 10.83 -15.86 -5.16
C MET A 1 10.26 -15.11 -3.96
N THR A 2 10.83 -15.32 -2.78
CA THR A 2 10.40 -14.62 -1.56
C THR A 2 10.78 -13.16 -1.69
N HIS A 3 9.80 -12.29 -1.90
CA HIS A 3 10.02 -10.85 -1.88
C HIS A 3 10.24 -10.41 -0.44
N ASP A 4 11.49 -10.48 0.03
CA ASP A 4 11.92 -9.72 1.20
C ASP A 4 11.67 -8.25 0.90
N VAL A 5 10.69 -7.65 1.58
CA VAL A 5 10.46 -6.21 1.55
C VAL A 5 11.68 -5.61 2.24
N PRO A 6 12.58 -4.91 1.52
CA PRO A 6 13.76 -4.34 2.15
C PRO A 6 13.30 -3.39 3.26
N ARG A 7 13.67 -3.71 4.50
CA ARG A 7 13.31 -2.88 5.65
C ARG A 7 14.40 -1.84 5.83
N ASP A 8 14.01 -0.58 5.82
CA ASP A 8 14.94 0.53 6.05
C ASP A 8 15.70 0.37 7.38
N THR A 9 17.03 0.49 7.31
CA THR A 9 17.90 0.45 8.48
C THR A 9 17.54 1.58 9.46
N ALA A 10 17.73 1.35 10.77
CA ALA A 10 17.49 2.39 11.78
C ALA A 10 18.29 3.68 11.52
N ALA A 11 19.54 3.55 11.05
CA ALA A 11 20.39 4.68 10.68
C ALA A 11 19.81 5.52 9.53
N TRP A 12 19.27 4.87 8.49
CA TRP A 12 18.64 5.58 7.37
C TRP A 12 17.40 6.34 7.82
N ARG A 13 16.54 5.71 8.62
CA ARG A 13 15.35 6.38 9.20
C ARG A 13 15.73 7.59 10.03
N PHE A 14 16.78 7.49 10.84
CA PHE A 14 17.31 8.62 11.61
C PHE A 14 17.79 9.75 10.70
N GLN A 15 18.57 9.45 9.67
CA GLN A 15 19.08 10.47 8.73
C GLN A 15 17.94 11.21 8.02
N VAL A 16 16.93 10.50 7.52
CA VAL A 16 15.78 11.12 6.84
C VAL A 16 15.04 12.07 7.78
N TRP A 17 14.77 11.65 9.02
CA TRP A 17 14.13 12.49 10.02
C TRP A 17 14.99 13.68 10.42
N ALA A 18 16.30 13.49 10.62
CA ALA A 18 17.23 14.56 10.96
C ALA A 18 17.29 15.61 9.85
N SER A 19 17.41 15.20 8.58
CA SER A 19 17.42 16.10 7.43
C SER A 19 16.12 16.88 7.30
N PHE A 20 14.97 16.23 7.50
CA PHE A 20 13.67 16.90 7.45
C PHE A 20 13.55 17.97 8.56
N VAL A 21 13.85 17.61 9.80
CA VAL A 21 13.78 18.53 10.94
C VAL A 21 14.75 19.69 10.77
N LEU A 22 15.97 19.43 10.28
CA LEU A 22 16.96 20.47 10.03
C LEU A 22 16.50 21.42 8.93
N ALA A 23 16.02 20.90 7.81
CA ALA A 23 15.54 21.74 6.70
C ALA A 23 14.33 22.58 7.12
N PHE A 24 13.28 21.93 7.66
CA PHE A 24 12.06 22.59 8.10
C PHE A 24 12.34 23.61 9.22
N GLY A 25 13.14 23.24 10.22
CA GLY A 25 13.54 24.11 11.31
C GLY A 25 14.34 25.32 10.84
N THR A 26 15.32 25.12 9.95
CA THR A 26 16.12 26.21 9.38
C THR A 26 15.26 27.18 8.56
N THR A 27 14.28 26.68 7.81
CA THR A 27 13.31 27.54 7.10
C THR A 27 12.50 28.40 8.07
N LEU A 28 11.95 27.81 9.15
CA LEU A 28 11.20 28.56 10.14
C LEU A 28 12.06 29.59 10.89
N ILE A 29 13.29 29.22 11.25
CA ILE A 29 14.28 30.13 11.83
C ILE A 29 14.56 31.29 10.87
N GLY A 30 14.76 31.01 9.58
CA GLY A 30 14.97 32.03 8.55
C GLY A 30 13.80 33.02 8.46
N ILE A 31 12.57 32.53 8.54
CA ILE A 31 11.36 33.39 8.58
C ILE A 31 11.34 34.24 9.85
N ALA A 32 11.74 33.69 11.00
CA ALA A 32 11.76 34.42 12.27
C ALA A 32 12.77 35.58 12.25
N TYR A 33 13.98 35.35 11.72
CA TYR A 33 15.05 36.36 11.63
C TYR A 33 14.86 37.39 10.50
N LEU A 34 13.88 37.19 9.61
CA LEU A 34 13.66 38.10 8.50
C LEU A 34 13.17 39.48 9.00
N PRO A 35 13.78 40.62 8.59
CA PRO A 35 13.39 41.95 9.05
C PRO A 35 12.18 42.49 8.27
N ILE A 36 11.05 41.79 8.36
CA ILE A 36 9.79 42.13 7.69
C ILE A 36 8.64 42.24 8.70
N ASP A 37 7.51 42.76 8.24
CA ASP A 37 6.30 42.91 9.03
C ASP A 37 5.81 41.54 9.60
N PRO A 38 5.38 41.48 10.88
CA PRO A 38 4.90 40.25 11.51
C PRO A 38 3.76 39.56 10.76
N TRP A 39 2.88 40.31 10.09
CA TRP A 39 1.80 39.76 9.29
C TRP A 39 2.33 38.94 8.11
N MET A 40 3.36 39.47 7.43
CA MET A 40 4.02 38.79 6.31
C MET A 40 4.76 37.53 6.77
N LYS A 41 5.38 37.55 7.97
CA LYS A 41 5.96 36.34 8.59
C LYS A 41 4.89 35.28 8.84
N GLY A 42 3.74 35.69 9.35
CA GLY A 42 2.58 34.82 9.56
C GLY A 42 2.12 34.16 8.26
N TYR A 43 1.99 34.93 7.18
CA TYR A 43 1.63 34.41 5.86
C TYR A 43 2.63 33.35 5.35
N LEU A 44 3.93 33.64 5.45
CA LEU A 44 4.98 32.69 5.05
C LEU A 44 4.97 31.42 5.90
N ALA A 45 4.82 31.56 7.23
CA ALA A 45 4.75 30.43 8.14
C ALA A 45 3.53 29.54 7.85
N MET A 46 2.36 30.15 7.60
CA MET A 46 1.16 29.42 7.20
C MET A 46 1.36 28.67 5.88
N GLY A 47 1.99 29.28 4.88
CA GLY A 47 2.33 28.63 3.62
C GLY A 47 3.24 27.42 3.82
N VAL A 48 4.34 27.58 4.57
CA VAL A 48 5.28 26.49 4.88
C VAL A 48 4.59 25.34 5.61
N LEU A 49 3.78 25.64 6.63
CA LEU A 49 3.05 24.63 7.41
C LEU A 49 2.01 23.91 6.56
N PHE A 50 1.19 24.64 5.81
CA PHE A 50 0.10 24.08 5.01
C PHE A 50 0.64 23.21 3.86
N THR A 51 1.66 23.69 3.14
CA THR A 51 2.29 22.92 2.05
C THR A 51 2.98 21.67 2.59
N THR A 52 3.73 21.76 3.68
CA THR A 52 4.41 20.60 4.28
C THR A 52 3.42 19.56 4.81
N GLY A 53 2.37 20.00 5.51
CA GLY A 53 1.30 19.13 5.98
C GLY A 53 0.56 18.44 4.82
N SER A 54 0.25 19.19 3.76
CA SER A 54 -0.40 18.65 2.56
C SER A 54 0.49 17.64 1.84
N ALA A 55 1.80 17.88 1.74
CA ALA A 55 2.75 16.93 1.16
C ALA A 55 2.79 15.61 1.94
N PHE A 56 2.72 15.66 3.28
CA PHE A 56 2.64 14.45 4.10
C PHE A 56 1.31 13.71 3.96
N THR A 57 0.19 14.42 3.87
CA THR A 57 -1.11 13.80 3.59
C THR A 57 -1.10 13.14 2.21
N LEU A 58 -0.63 13.85 1.18
CA LEU A 58 -0.49 13.32 -0.17
C LEU A 58 0.38 12.06 -0.21
N SER A 59 1.52 12.09 0.47
CA SER A 59 2.43 10.93 0.57
C SER A 59 1.74 9.72 1.22
N LYS A 60 0.93 9.95 2.26
CA LYS A 60 0.11 8.88 2.89
C LYS A 60 -0.93 8.37 1.92
N THR A 61 -1.72 9.25 1.29
CA THR A 61 -2.76 8.85 0.32
C THR A 61 -2.20 7.98 -0.79
N ILE A 62 -1.05 8.36 -1.37
CA ILE A 62 -0.39 7.57 -2.42
C ILE A 62 0.05 6.21 -1.88
N ARG A 63 0.61 6.15 -0.66
CA ARG A 63 1.02 4.88 -0.04
C ARG A 63 -0.18 3.98 0.25
N ASP A 64 -1.24 4.55 0.80
CA ASP A 64 -2.48 3.85 1.13
C ASP A 64 -3.13 3.30 -0.16
N GLU A 65 -3.10 4.05 -1.25
CA GLU A 65 -3.55 3.60 -2.57
C GLU A 65 -2.71 2.42 -3.09
N HIS A 66 -1.38 2.50 -3.00
CA HIS A 66 -0.49 1.40 -3.40
C HIS A 66 -0.72 0.12 -2.56
N GLU A 67 -0.93 0.27 -1.25
CA GLU A 67 -1.23 -0.85 -0.35
C GLU A 67 -2.61 -1.46 -0.65
N ALA A 68 -3.63 -0.63 -0.91
CA ALA A 68 -4.96 -1.07 -1.30
C ALA A 68 -4.96 -1.86 -2.63
N GLN A 69 -4.26 -1.36 -3.65
CA GLN A 69 -4.14 -2.05 -4.96
C GLN A 69 -3.49 -3.43 -4.82
N ARG A 70 -2.41 -3.54 -4.03
CA ARG A 70 -1.74 -4.82 -3.75
C ARG A 70 -2.64 -5.80 -2.98
N PHE A 71 -3.49 -5.29 -2.09
CA PHE A 71 -4.44 -6.13 -1.36
C PHE A 71 -5.55 -6.65 -2.27
N LEU A 72 -6.08 -5.81 -3.15
CA LEU A 72 -7.11 -6.19 -4.12
C LEU A 72 -6.61 -7.23 -5.12
N SER A 73 -5.36 -7.12 -5.60
CA SER A 73 -4.79 -8.11 -6.53
C SER A 73 -4.72 -9.50 -5.88
N ARG A 74 -4.23 -9.58 -4.64
CA ARG A 74 -4.16 -10.84 -3.87
C ARG A 74 -5.53 -11.46 -3.62
N ILE A 75 -6.56 -10.65 -3.33
CA ILE A 75 -7.93 -11.16 -3.18
C ILE A 75 -8.46 -11.68 -4.51
N SER A 76 -8.23 -10.95 -5.60
CA SER A 76 -8.69 -11.33 -6.93
C SER A 76 -8.05 -12.64 -7.38
N GLU A 77 -6.75 -12.81 -7.15
CA GLU A 77 -6.01 -14.05 -7.36
C GLU A 77 -6.59 -15.21 -6.54
N ALA A 78 -6.77 -15.04 -5.23
CA ALA A 78 -7.32 -16.09 -4.37
C ALA A 78 -8.76 -16.47 -4.74
N LYS A 79 -9.59 -15.50 -5.15
CA LYS A 79 -10.94 -15.77 -5.65
C LYS A 79 -10.92 -16.50 -6.99
N ALA A 80 -10.05 -16.09 -7.92
CA ALA A 80 -9.88 -16.75 -9.21
C ALA A 80 -9.44 -18.21 -9.03
N GLU A 81 -8.45 -18.45 -8.16
CA GLU A 81 -7.97 -19.80 -7.82
C GLU A 81 -9.09 -20.66 -7.20
N ARG A 82 -9.88 -20.09 -6.28
CA ARG A 82 -11.01 -20.82 -5.69
C ARG A 82 -12.06 -21.21 -6.72
N ILE A 83 -12.43 -20.29 -7.61
CA ILE A 83 -13.41 -20.55 -8.67
C ILE A 83 -12.90 -21.66 -9.59
N LEU A 84 -11.66 -21.57 -10.07
CA LEU A 84 -11.03 -22.60 -10.89
C LEU A 84 -11.05 -23.97 -10.20
N ARG A 85 -10.67 -24.03 -8.92
CA ARG A 85 -10.66 -25.26 -8.14
C ARG A 85 -12.05 -25.87 -7.95
N GLU A 86 -13.07 -25.03 -7.72
CA GLU A 86 -14.46 -25.50 -7.61
C GLU A 86 -14.95 -26.12 -8.94
N TYR A 87 -14.55 -25.57 -10.09
CA TYR A 87 -14.83 -26.17 -11.41
C TYR A 87 -14.12 -27.51 -11.62
N GLU A 88 -12.82 -27.60 -11.33
CA GLU A 88 -12.05 -28.84 -11.47
C GLU A 88 -12.62 -29.96 -10.57
N LEU A 89 -13.00 -29.64 -9.33
CA LEU A 89 -13.62 -30.60 -8.41
C LEU A 89 -15.00 -31.06 -8.91
N ASN A 90 -15.79 -30.15 -9.49
CA ASN A 90 -17.11 -30.49 -10.01
C ASN A 90 -17.03 -31.39 -11.24
N ASP A 91 -16.11 -31.13 -12.16
CA ASP A 91 -15.85 -31.99 -13.31
C ASP A 91 -15.38 -33.40 -12.86
N GLY A 92 -14.46 -33.46 -11.90
CA GLY A 92 -14.04 -34.74 -11.31
C GLY A 92 -15.18 -35.56 -10.69
N ARG A 93 -16.15 -34.91 -10.02
CA ARG A 93 -17.35 -35.58 -9.49
C ARG A 93 -18.29 -36.08 -10.59
N ALA A 94 -18.43 -35.32 -11.68
CA ALA A 94 -19.24 -35.72 -12.82
C ALA A 94 -18.65 -36.97 -13.49
N GLN A 95 -17.32 -37.04 -13.68
CA GLN A 95 -16.64 -38.21 -14.23
C GLN A 95 -16.74 -39.43 -13.31
N ALA A 96 -16.57 -39.25 -11.99
CA ALA A 96 -16.69 -40.34 -11.02
C ALA A 96 -18.11 -40.94 -10.98
N SER A 97 -19.15 -40.10 -11.09
CA SER A 97 -20.54 -40.58 -11.13
C SER A 97 -20.87 -41.30 -12.45
N ALA A 98 -20.30 -40.88 -13.58
CA ALA A 98 -20.41 -41.58 -14.85
C ALA A 98 -19.70 -42.96 -14.82
N GLN A 99 -18.53 -43.05 -14.18
CA GLN A 99 -17.78 -44.31 -14.08
C GLN A 99 -18.48 -45.34 -13.17
N GLY A 100 -19.04 -44.90 -12.04
CA GLY A 100 -19.79 -45.77 -11.13
C GLY A 100 -21.10 -46.31 -11.71
N GLN A 101 -21.81 -45.50 -12.50
CA GLN A 101 -23.01 -45.96 -13.22
C GLN A 101 -22.67 -46.93 -14.37
N GLY A 102 -21.54 -46.69 -15.06
CA GLY A 102 -21.01 -47.64 -16.04
C GLY A 102 -20.77 -49.00 -15.41
N ALA A 103 -20.01 -49.07 -14.30
CA ALA A 103 -19.72 -50.31 -13.59
C ALA A 103 -20.98 -51.06 -13.10
N ALA A 104 -21.97 -50.34 -12.56
CA ALA A 104 -23.23 -50.95 -12.13
C ALA A 104 -24.06 -51.52 -13.28
N ARG A 105 -23.97 -50.93 -14.48
CA ARG A 105 -24.72 -51.36 -15.67
C ARG A 105 -24.07 -52.52 -16.43
N VAL A 106 -22.77 -52.79 -16.23
CA VAL A 106 -22.10 -53.99 -16.79
C VAL A 106 -22.23 -55.22 -15.88
N ALA A 107 -22.61 -55.01 -14.61
CA ALA A 107 -22.76 -56.07 -13.61
C ALA A 107 -24.20 -56.63 -13.52
N SER A 108 -25.15 -56.05 -14.25
CA SER A 108 -26.55 -56.48 -14.38
C SER A 108 -26.81 -57.11 -15.75
#